data_AF-A0AAW3ZF53-F1
#
_entry.id   AF-A0AAW3ZF53-F1
#
_cell.length_a   1.000
_cell.length_b   1.000
_cell.length_c   1.000
_cell.angle_alpha   90.00
_cell.angle_beta   90.00
_cell.angle_gamma   90.00
#
_symmetry.space_group_name_H-M   'P 1'
#
loop_
_entity.id
_entity.type
_entity.pdbx_description
1 polymer ?
#
loop_
_entity_poly.entity_id
_entity_poly.type
_entity_poly.pdbx_seq_one_letter_code
_entity_poly.pdbx_strand_id
1 'polypeptide(L)'
;MLCTQQSDQIEDHWQRIESWMRDDSPLSLTFRRQLAEASGWTPTDCLQAMEEYRRFCTVAALQHGEVSPSPAVDKVWHLHLTYSRDYWLDFCPNRLGFDLHHQPGMGQPGEAARLRHLYGLTLQRYQALFGQPPAKWWPAHPLTVGAVRQSGWLKRRTGRWLAAVVGILGLSAIAQANPLDWQGPAFLGLFMVLMGLAAALTTILRNRLTRGDERGGLSLGEPDVWTVAYLSGGPQRVLDAAVAELHRQEFIRWNTSGKRVESAERGEPDDPLLRTVFAAVRQRTMSSVLEVVKSGHFEAIRRNLQQRGWWFSADAALRISQISALPFAVLSGFGVLKIGIGLSRDKPVLFLVLLTIACAIVAAVMYFKRPGVTGRGRKAFEEIKQKHELTSRSHSNDQVAMAVALAGTTVLAGTALAGYHDFRQPTSGTDSGSGAGCTSCSSNSGDSGGDSGGGGGCGGCGGD
;
A
#
# COMPACT_ATOMS: atom_id res chain seq x y z
N MET A 1 -17.28 29.49 46.64
CA MET A 1 -18.02 29.77 45.40
C MET A 1 -17.34 29.17 44.17
N LEU A 2 -16.09 29.50 43.84
CA LEU A 2 -15.41 28.97 42.63
C LEU A 2 -15.24 27.43 42.62
N CYS A 3 -14.85 26.82 43.75
CA CYS A 3 -14.71 25.35 43.83
C CYS A 3 -16.05 24.61 43.72
N THR A 4 -17.14 25.23 44.18
CA THR A 4 -18.50 24.69 44.14
C THR A 4 -19.03 24.73 42.71
N GLN A 5 -18.87 25.87 42.04
CA GLN A 5 -19.29 26.07 40.64
C GLN A 5 -18.57 25.15 39.65
N GLN A 6 -17.27 24.89 39.87
CA GLN A 6 -16.50 23.96 39.05
C GLN A 6 -16.94 22.51 39.29
N SER A 7 -17.25 22.13 40.53
CA SER A 7 -17.76 20.80 40.87
C SER A 7 -19.13 20.53 40.24
N ASP A 8 -20.03 21.53 40.30
CA ASP A 8 -21.38 21.43 39.73
C ASP A 8 -21.33 21.29 38.20
N GLN A 9 -20.40 22.00 37.53
CA GLN A 9 -20.20 21.90 36.09
C GLN A 9 -19.64 20.53 35.65
N ILE A 10 -18.71 19.95 36.44
CA ILE A 10 -18.16 18.62 36.17
C ILE A 10 -19.26 17.55 36.29
N GLU A 11 -20.08 17.63 37.32
CA GLU A 11 -21.17 16.69 37.58
C GLU A 11 -22.22 16.74 36.45
N ASP A 12 -22.60 17.94 35.98
CA ASP A 12 -23.52 18.10 34.85
C ASP A 12 -22.99 17.48 33.55
N HIS A 13 -21.72 17.74 33.20
CA HIS A 13 -21.11 17.15 32.02
C HIS A 13 -21.01 15.63 32.13
N TRP A 14 -20.63 15.11 33.30
CA TRP A 14 -20.54 13.67 33.54
C TRP A 14 -21.91 13.01 33.36
N GLN A 15 -22.97 13.52 33.99
CA GLN A 15 -24.30 12.90 33.90
C GLN A 15 -24.83 12.83 32.46
N ARG A 16 -24.62 13.88 31.66
CA ARG A 16 -25.03 13.89 30.25
C ARG A 16 -24.26 12.89 29.38
N ILE A 17 -22.95 12.77 29.60
CA ILE A 17 -22.07 11.87 28.85
C ILE A 17 -22.22 10.42 29.32
N GLU A 18 -22.40 10.19 30.63
CA GLU A 18 -22.46 8.88 31.25
C GLU A 18 -23.63 8.04 30.72
N SER A 19 -24.76 8.69 30.42
CA SER A 19 -25.96 8.05 29.90
C SER A 19 -25.83 7.56 28.45
N TRP A 20 -24.83 8.01 27.69
CA TRP A 20 -24.64 7.60 26.30
C TRP A 20 -24.36 6.09 26.20
N MET A 21 -25.22 5.39 25.46
CA MET A 21 -25.15 3.95 25.17
C MET A 21 -24.97 3.04 26.38
N ARG A 22 -25.49 3.47 27.54
CA ARG A 22 -25.52 2.64 28.76
C ARG A 22 -26.63 1.59 28.72
N ASP A 23 -27.65 1.83 27.90
CA ASP A 23 -28.82 0.98 27.76
C ASP A 23 -28.58 -0.24 26.84
N ASP A 24 -29.57 -1.13 26.81
CA ASP A 24 -29.63 -2.26 25.88
C ASP A 24 -30.47 -1.95 24.63
N SER A 25 -30.43 -0.69 24.17
CA SER A 25 -31.07 -0.32 22.90
C SER A 25 -30.41 -1.07 21.72
N PRO A 26 -31.13 -1.25 20.59
CA PRO A 26 -30.55 -1.88 19.40
C PRO A 26 -29.28 -1.18 18.89
N LEU A 27 -29.19 0.15 19.08
CA LEU A 27 -28.02 0.95 18.74
C LEU A 27 -26.82 0.55 19.62
N SER A 28 -26.99 0.59 20.95
CA SER A 28 -25.97 0.23 21.95
C SER A 28 -25.48 -1.21 21.80
N LEU A 29 -26.38 -2.15 21.49
CA LEU A 29 -26.02 -3.55 21.24
C LEU A 29 -25.21 -3.71 19.95
N THR A 30 -25.62 -3.00 18.88
CA THR A 30 -24.90 -3.02 17.60
C THR A 30 -23.51 -2.41 17.75
N PHE A 31 -23.40 -1.29 18.46
CA PHE A 31 -22.13 -0.62 18.74
C PHE A 31 -21.17 -1.54 19.52
N ARG A 32 -21.63 -2.16 20.62
CA ARG A 32 -20.85 -3.11 21.42
C ARG A 32 -20.35 -4.29 20.59
N ARG A 33 -21.20 -4.85 19.71
CA ARG A 33 -20.82 -5.95 18.80
C ARG A 33 -19.74 -5.51 17.81
N GLN A 34 -19.93 -4.36 17.14
CA GLN A 34 -18.93 -3.85 16.18
C GLN A 34 -17.61 -3.50 16.87
N LEU A 35 -17.67 -2.96 18.08
CA LEU A 35 -16.48 -2.67 18.89
C LEU A 35 -15.71 -3.95 19.23
N ALA A 36 -16.41 -5.01 19.65
CA ALA A 36 -15.80 -6.31 19.93
C ALA A 36 -15.12 -6.89 18.68
N GLU A 37 -15.77 -6.82 17.51
CA GLU A 37 -15.22 -7.29 16.24
C GLU A 37 -13.98 -6.49 15.80
N ALA A 38 -14.03 -5.16 15.88
CA ALA A 38 -12.93 -4.28 15.47
C ALA A 38 -11.71 -4.31 16.41
N SER A 39 -11.93 -4.62 17.69
CA SER A 39 -10.88 -4.59 18.71
C SER A 39 -10.32 -5.97 19.07
N GLY A 40 -11.13 -7.02 18.93
CA GLY A 40 -10.90 -8.35 19.49
C GLY A 40 -11.12 -8.45 21.00
N TRP A 41 -11.80 -7.46 21.61
CA TRP A 41 -12.07 -7.42 23.05
C TRP A 41 -13.27 -8.30 23.45
N THR A 42 -13.26 -8.76 24.71
CA THR A 42 -14.42 -9.42 25.31
C THR A 42 -15.58 -8.44 25.49
N PRO A 43 -16.83 -8.91 25.68
CA PRO A 43 -17.95 -8.01 25.97
C PRO A 43 -17.69 -7.11 27.18
N THR A 44 -17.11 -7.65 28.26
CA THR A 44 -16.73 -6.89 29.46
C THR A 44 -15.68 -5.83 29.15
N ASP A 45 -14.68 -6.16 28.32
CA ASP A 45 -13.64 -5.23 27.92
C ASP A 45 -14.19 -4.09 27.04
N CYS A 46 -15.18 -4.37 26.20
CA CYS A 46 -15.87 -3.35 25.42
C CYS A 46 -16.60 -2.36 26.33
N LEU A 47 -17.31 -2.85 27.34
CA LEU A 47 -17.99 -1.99 28.32
C LEU A 47 -17.01 -1.11 29.09
N GLN A 48 -15.87 -1.68 29.52
CA GLN A 48 -14.83 -0.91 30.19
C GLN A 48 -14.19 0.13 29.26
N ALA A 49 -13.90 -0.21 28.00
CA ALA A 49 -13.36 0.76 27.04
C ALA A 49 -14.35 1.90 26.76
N MET A 50 -15.64 1.60 26.68
CA MET A 50 -16.69 2.62 26.51
C MET A 50 -16.85 3.53 27.73
N GLU A 51 -16.65 3.02 28.94
CA GLU A 51 -16.55 3.82 30.17
C GLU A 51 -15.36 4.79 30.11
N GLU A 52 -14.18 4.30 29.73
CA GLU A 52 -12.98 5.13 29.59
C GLU A 52 -13.12 6.20 28.50
N TYR A 53 -13.87 5.90 27.43
CA TYR A 53 -14.23 6.87 26.41
C TYR A 53 -15.16 7.98 26.94
N ARG A 54 -16.17 7.63 27.75
CA ARG A 54 -17.04 8.62 28.41
C ARG A 54 -16.26 9.54 29.36
N ARG A 55 -15.32 8.98 30.12
CA ARG A 55 -14.41 9.77 30.97
C ARG A 55 -13.51 10.69 30.16
N PHE A 56 -12.94 10.21 29.05
CA PHE A 56 -12.19 11.06 28.12
C PHE A 56 -13.02 12.22 27.57
N CYS A 57 -14.25 11.96 27.12
CA CYS A 57 -15.15 13.01 26.63
C CYS A 57 -15.46 14.06 27.72
N THR A 58 -15.56 13.62 28.99
CA THR A 58 -15.75 14.54 30.12
C THR A 58 -14.53 15.43 30.34
N VAL A 59 -13.31 14.87 30.25
CA VAL A 59 -12.06 15.66 30.26
C VAL A 59 -12.04 16.63 29.08
N ALA A 60 -12.51 16.21 27.89
CA ALA A 60 -12.57 17.05 26.70
C ALA A 60 -13.52 18.24 26.87
N ALA A 61 -14.70 18.03 27.49
CA ALA A 61 -15.68 19.08 27.77
C ALA A 61 -15.13 20.19 28.66
N LEU A 62 -14.36 19.84 29.68
CA LEU A 62 -13.77 20.81 30.60
C LEU A 62 -12.58 21.58 30.00
N GLN A 63 -12.08 21.14 28.84
CA GLN A 63 -10.86 21.67 28.21
C GLN A 63 -11.08 22.11 26.76
N HIS A 64 -12.35 22.23 26.36
CA HIS A 64 -12.76 22.64 25.01
C HIS A 64 -12.03 21.88 23.88
N GLY A 65 -11.80 20.57 24.06
CA GLY A 65 -11.22 19.70 23.04
C GLY A 65 -9.69 19.63 23.00
N GLU A 66 -8.95 20.34 23.87
CA GLU A 66 -7.49 20.19 23.98
C GLU A 66 -7.10 18.94 24.79
N VAL A 67 -7.36 17.76 24.22
CA VAL A 67 -7.08 16.47 24.83
C VAL A 67 -6.52 15.47 23.81
N SER A 68 -5.77 14.49 24.30
CA SER A 68 -5.25 13.38 23.49
C SER A 68 -5.73 12.05 24.09
N PRO A 69 -6.47 11.21 23.34
CA PRO A 69 -6.92 9.92 23.83
C PRO A 69 -5.77 8.91 23.93
N SER A 70 -6.00 7.81 24.66
CA SER A 70 -5.15 6.62 24.56
C SER A 70 -5.48 5.81 23.31
N PRO A 71 -4.62 4.87 22.85
CA PRO A 71 -4.93 4.02 21.71
C PRO A 71 -6.21 3.17 21.86
N ALA A 72 -6.61 2.86 23.09
CA ALA A 72 -7.83 2.10 23.34
C ALA A 72 -9.07 3.00 23.27
N VAL A 73 -9.01 4.17 23.90
CA VAL A 73 -10.09 5.16 23.89
C VAL A 73 -10.30 5.73 22.48
N ASP A 74 -9.20 6.01 21.78
CA ASP A 74 -9.20 6.48 20.40
C ASP A 74 -9.91 5.48 19.47
N LYS A 75 -9.80 4.17 19.71
CA LYS A 75 -10.52 3.16 18.94
C LYS A 75 -12.04 3.24 19.13
N VAL A 76 -12.51 3.48 20.36
CA VAL A 76 -13.93 3.67 20.63
C VAL A 76 -14.42 4.95 19.95
N TRP A 77 -13.63 6.03 20.04
CA TRP A 77 -13.95 7.31 19.40
C TRP A 77 -14.04 7.18 17.87
N HIS A 78 -13.08 6.50 17.24
CA HIS A 78 -13.11 6.22 15.80
C HIS A 78 -14.38 5.46 15.38
N LEU A 79 -14.80 4.46 16.16
CA LEU A 79 -16.05 3.76 15.88
C LEU A 79 -17.24 4.72 16.02
N HIS A 80 -17.28 5.54 17.07
CA HIS A 80 -18.36 6.50 17.29
C HIS A 80 -18.49 7.53 16.14
N LEU A 81 -17.38 7.99 15.56
CA LEU A 81 -17.41 8.87 14.38
C LEU A 81 -18.11 8.24 13.17
N THR A 82 -18.13 6.91 13.05
CA THR A 82 -18.86 6.21 11.99
C THR A 82 -20.39 6.21 12.21
N TYR A 83 -20.83 6.39 13.45
CA TYR A 83 -22.24 6.58 13.81
C TYR A 83 -22.61 8.07 13.67
N SER A 84 -22.37 8.62 12.47
CA SER A 84 -22.36 10.06 12.21
C SER A 84 -23.62 10.80 12.66
N ARG A 85 -24.81 10.19 12.56
CA ARG A 85 -26.05 10.80 13.08
C ARG A 85 -26.07 10.88 14.60
N ASP A 86 -25.70 9.80 15.29
CA ASP A 86 -25.60 9.78 16.75
C ASP A 86 -24.53 10.78 17.21
N TYR A 87 -23.36 10.74 16.58
CA TYR A 87 -22.22 11.57 16.95
C TYR A 87 -22.49 13.08 16.77
N TRP A 88 -22.92 13.48 15.57
CA TRP A 88 -23.05 14.90 15.21
C TRP A 88 -24.39 15.52 15.60
N LEU A 89 -25.47 14.74 15.68
CA LEU A 89 -26.81 15.28 15.93
C LEU A 89 -27.29 15.07 17.37
N ASP A 90 -26.75 14.08 18.09
CA ASP A 90 -27.07 13.87 19.51
C ASP A 90 -25.87 14.12 20.42
N PHE A 91 -24.80 13.35 20.27
CA PHE A 91 -23.71 13.32 21.25
C PHE A 91 -22.98 14.67 21.37
N CYS A 92 -22.48 15.23 20.28
CA CYS A 92 -21.77 16.52 20.31
C CYS A 92 -22.64 17.68 20.83
N PRO A 93 -23.84 17.95 20.26
CA PRO A 93 -24.64 19.10 20.70
C PRO A 93 -25.31 18.90 22.06
N ASN A 94 -25.91 17.73 22.33
CA ASN A 94 -26.77 17.55 23.50
C ASN A 94 -26.01 17.06 24.73
N ARG A 95 -24.97 16.22 24.54
CA ARG A 95 -24.26 15.58 25.65
C ARG A 95 -22.93 16.25 25.96
N LEU A 96 -22.12 16.45 24.92
CA LEU A 96 -20.78 17.02 25.06
C LEU A 96 -20.82 18.55 25.16
N GLY A 97 -21.72 19.20 24.41
CA GLY A 97 -21.92 20.64 24.39
C GLY A 97 -21.02 21.41 23.41
N PHE A 98 -20.21 20.72 22.60
CA PHE A 98 -19.39 21.31 21.55
C PHE A 98 -18.97 20.25 20.51
N ASP A 99 -18.52 20.72 19.34
CA ASP A 99 -18.04 19.86 18.27
C ASP A 99 -16.62 19.39 18.54
N LEU A 100 -16.48 18.12 18.93
CA LEU A 100 -15.18 17.50 19.14
C LEU A 100 -14.68 16.85 17.84
N HIS A 101 -13.83 17.55 17.11
CA HIS A 101 -13.26 17.00 15.88
C HIS A 101 -12.07 16.09 16.16
N HIS A 102 -12.05 14.93 15.48
CA HIS A 102 -10.85 14.10 15.40
C HIS A 102 -9.96 14.60 14.26
N GLN A 103 -8.74 15.02 14.59
CA GLN A 103 -7.74 15.43 13.61
C GLN A 103 -6.65 14.37 13.52
N PRO A 104 -6.39 13.80 12.32
CA PRO A 104 -5.25 12.93 12.16
C PRO A 104 -3.97 13.75 12.35
N GLY A 105 -2.96 13.15 12.99
CA GLY A 105 -1.66 13.80 13.08
C GLY A 105 -1.08 14.04 11.68
N MET A 106 -0.63 15.27 11.41
CA MET A 106 -0.17 15.72 10.09
C MET A 106 1.30 15.34 9.79
N GLY A 107 1.96 14.64 10.71
CA GLY A 107 3.36 14.22 10.62
C GLY A 107 4.36 15.39 10.65
N GLN A 108 3.96 16.54 11.20
CA GLN A 108 4.82 17.72 11.23
C GLN A 108 6.00 17.53 12.21
N PRO A 109 7.19 18.09 11.94
CA PRO A 109 8.28 18.08 12.90
C PRO A 109 7.84 18.64 14.26
N GLY A 110 8.09 17.90 15.35
CA GLY A 110 7.71 18.29 16.71
C GLY A 110 6.30 17.87 17.16
N GLU A 111 5.44 17.42 16.25
CA GLU A 111 4.07 17.00 16.56
C GLU A 111 4.03 15.80 17.53
N ALA A 112 4.93 14.84 17.36
CA ALA A 112 5.07 13.70 18.27
C ALA A 112 5.42 14.12 19.71
N ALA A 113 6.17 15.21 19.88
CA ALA A 113 6.47 15.76 21.20
C ALA A 113 5.25 16.51 21.76
N ARG A 114 4.55 17.28 20.92
CA ARG A 114 3.30 17.97 21.29
C ARG A 114 2.21 17.00 21.73
N LEU A 115 1.96 15.92 20.97
CA LEU A 115 0.99 14.89 21.33
C LEU A 115 1.38 14.17 22.62
N ARG A 116 2.68 13.98 22.88
CA ARG A 116 3.19 13.40 24.15
C ARG A 116 2.89 14.29 25.34
N HIS A 117 3.12 15.57 25.17
CA HIS A 117 2.79 16.56 26.17
C HIS A 117 1.27 16.61 26.41
N LEU A 118 0.46 16.67 25.35
CA LEU A 118 -1.01 16.73 25.44
C LEU A 118 -1.61 15.47 26.08
N TYR A 119 -1.06 14.29 25.78
CA TYR A 119 -1.46 13.06 26.45
C TYR A 119 -1.12 13.08 27.94
N GLY A 120 0.06 13.56 28.32
CA GLY A 120 0.44 13.74 29.72
C GLY A 120 -0.53 14.66 30.47
N LEU A 121 -0.90 15.79 29.85
CA LEU A 121 -1.92 16.70 30.39
C LEU A 121 -3.29 16.02 30.52
N THR A 122 -3.67 15.20 29.53
CA THR A 122 -4.93 14.45 29.55
C THR A 122 -4.95 13.45 30.71
N LEU A 123 -3.86 12.71 30.94
CA LEU A 123 -3.74 11.79 32.08
C LEU A 123 -3.81 12.52 33.42
N GLN A 124 -3.13 13.66 33.55
CA GLN A 124 -3.15 14.45 34.79
C GLN A 124 -4.57 14.92 35.13
N ARG A 125 -5.30 15.41 34.12
CA ARG A 125 -6.69 15.86 34.27
C ARG A 125 -7.65 14.71 34.53
N TYR A 126 -7.49 13.60 33.81
CA TYR A 126 -8.21 12.37 34.08
C TYR A 126 -8.01 11.96 35.55
N GLN A 127 -6.76 11.96 36.03
CA GLN A 127 -6.43 11.53 37.39
C GLN A 127 -7.05 12.43 38.45
N ALA A 128 -7.11 13.74 38.20
CA ALA A 128 -7.75 14.69 39.10
C ALA A 128 -9.27 14.46 39.21
N LEU A 129 -9.93 13.99 38.15
CA LEU A 129 -11.39 13.79 38.10
C LEU A 129 -11.83 12.39 38.53
N PHE A 130 -11.13 11.35 38.09
CA PHE A 130 -11.58 9.96 38.20
C PHE A 130 -10.61 9.07 38.99
N GLY A 131 -9.52 9.64 39.53
CA GLY A 131 -8.47 8.89 40.18
C GLY A 131 -7.54 8.17 39.20
N GLN A 132 -6.74 7.22 39.68
CA GLN A 132 -5.65 6.64 38.90
C GLN A 132 -6.15 5.99 37.58
N PRO A 133 -5.66 6.43 36.40
CA PRO A 133 -6.04 5.83 35.12
C PRO A 133 -5.65 4.35 35.07
N PRO A 134 -6.59 3.44 34.72
CA PRO A 134 -6.28 2.03 34.62
C PRO A 134 -5.29 1.78 33.48
N ALA A 135 -4.11 1.24 33.80
CA ALA A 135 -2.99 1.08 32.85
C ALA A 135 -3.34 0.26 31.60
N LYS A 136 -4.32 -0.65 31.69
CA LYS A 136 -4.86 -1.42 30.56
C LYS A 136 -5.43 -0.50 29.47
N TRP A 137 -6.08 0.59 29.88
CA TRP A 137 -6.78 1.53 29.00
C TRP A 137 -5.98 2.82 28.79
N TRP A 138 -5.11 3.18 29.74
CA TRP A 138 -4.28 4.39 29.74
C TRP A 138 -2.81 4.07 30.05
N PRO A 139 -2.03 3.55 29.09
CA PRO A 139 -0.63 3.20 29.31
C PRO A 139 0.25 4.45 29.44
N ALA A 140 1.31 4.39 30.28
CA ALA A 140 2.22 5.52 30.53
C ALA A 140 3.02 6.01 29.30
N HIS A 141 3.19 5.15 28.30
CA HIS A 141 3.90 5.47 27.04
C HIS A 141 3.03 5.10 25.83
N PRO A 142 1.94 5.85 25.56
CA PRO A 142 1.05 5.52 24.44
C PRO A 142 1.65 5.90 23.07
N LEU A 143 2.60 6.83 23.06
CA LEU A 143 3.09 7.49 21.84
C LEU A 143 4.35 6.81 21.34
N THR A 144 4.16 5.55 20.98
CA THR A 144 4.71 5.10 19.72
C THR A 144 3.80 5.66 18.63
N VAL A 145 4.20 6.81 18.05
CA VAL A 145 3.60 7.35 16.82
C VAL A 145 3.47 6.19 15.84
N GLY A 146 2.23 5.76 15.59
CA GLY A 146 1.94 4.67 14.68
C GLY A 146 2.78 3.41 14.92
N ALA A 147 2.86 2.90 16.15
CA ALA A 147 2.91 1.45 16.26
C ALA A 147 1.58 0.95 15.70
N VAL A 148 1.56 0.76 14.37
CA VAL A 148 0.69 -0.17 13.69
C VAL A 148 0.66 -1.38 14.58
N ARG A 149 -0.40 -1.51 15.38
CA ARG A 149 -0.69 -2.75 16.07
C ARG A 149 -1.07 -3.67 14.95
N GLN A 150 -0.04 -4.24 14.30
CA GLN A 150 -0.16 -5.37 13.40
C GLN A 150 -1.06 -6.31 14.16
N SER A 151 -2.31 -6.41 13.71
CA SER A 151 -3.32 -7.16 14.42
C SER A 151 -2.75 -8.56 14.60
N GLY A 152 -2.51 -8.94 15.86
CA GLY A 152 -1.88 -10.20 16.23
C GLY A 152 -2.68 -11.43 15.80
N TRP A 153 -3.80 -11.23 15.12
CA TRP A 153 -4.52 -12.25 14.36
C TRP A 153 -3.67 -12.85 13.23
N LEU A 154 -2.80 -12.05 12.59
CA LEU A 154 -1.94 -12.54 11.51
C LEU A 154 -0.86 -13.52 12.03
N LYS A 155 -0.33 -13.31 13.24
CA LYS A 155 0.67 -14.24 13.84
C LYS A 155 0.08 -15.59 14.25
N ARG A 156 -1.21 -15.68 14.54
CA ARG A 156 -1.83 -16.94 15.02
C ARG A 156 -2.36 -17.84 13.90
N ARG A 157 -2.58 -17.33 12.67
CA ARG A 157 -3.08 -18.15 11.55
C ARG A 157 -2.02 -18.48 10.49
N THR A 158 -1.11 -17.57 10.11
CA THR A 158 -0.05 -17.91 9.13
C THR A 158 1.02 -18.83 9.70
N GLY A 159 1.33 -18.70 11.00
CA GLY A 159 2.22 -19.62 11.71
C GLY A 159 1.70 -21.06 11.75
N ARG A 160 0.37 -21.26 11.79
CA ARG A 160 -0.24 -22.61 11.77
C ARG A 160 -0.19 -23.26 10.39
N TRP A 161 -0.23 -22.50 9.29
CA TRP A 161 -0.08 -23.06 7.94
C TRP A 161 1.39 -23.25 7.55
N LEU A 162 2.29 -22.35 7.96
CA LEU A 162 3.74 -22.59 7.81
C LEU A 162 4.20 -23.78 8.67
N ALA A 163 3.71 -23.89 9.90
CA ALA A 163 3.96 -25.05 10.76
C ALA A 163 3.22 -26.31 10.28
N ALA A 164 2.11 -26.20 9.53
CA ALA A 164 1.48 -27.35 8.90
C ALA A 164 2.23 -27.80 7.63
N VAL A 165 2.81 -26.90 6.84
CA VAL A 165 3.61 -27.27 5.65
C VAL A 165 5.00 -27.78 6.06
N VAL A 166 5.66 -27.11 7.02
CA VAL A 166 6.88 -27.62 7.68
C VAL A 166 6.56 -28.88 8.50
N GLY A 167 5.36 -28.96 9.09
CA GLY A 167 4.86 -30.13 9.81
C GLY A 167 4.52 -31.30 8.92
N ILE A 168 4.06 -31.09 7.68
CA ILE A 168 3.84 -32.18 6.70
C ILE A 168 5.17 -32.66 6.11
N LEU A 169 6.15 -31.76 5.92
CA LEU A 169 7.54 -32.13 5.59
C LEU A 169 8.27 -32.79 6.78
N GLY A 170 7.93 -32.42 8.01
CA GLY A 170 8.46 -33.01 9.24
C GLY A 170 7.80 -34.34 9.64
N LEU A 171 6.48 -34.49 9.46
CA LEU A 171 5.75 -35.73 9.73
C LEU A 171 6.03 -36.81 8.70
N SER A 172 6.38 -36.46 7.45
CA SER A 172 6.90 -37.43 6.48
C SER A 172 8.33 -37.88 6.80
N ALA A 173 9.10 -37.11 7.58
CA ALA A 173 10.40 -37.51 8.10
C ALA A 173 10.33 -38.39 9.37
N ILE A 174 9.22 -38.36 10.11
CA ILE A 174 9.02 -39.17 11.33
C ILE A 174 8.35 -40.53 11.03
N ALA A 175 7.73 -40.69 9.85
CA ALA A 175 7.07 -41.93 9.44
C ALA A 175 7.97 -42.82 8.56
N GLN A 176 9.06 -43.39 9.12
CA GLN A 176 9.89 -44.50 8.58
C GLN A 176 10.31 -44.50 7.07
N ALA A 177 10.06 -43.44 6.31
CA ALA A 177 10.28 -43.35 4.87
C ALA A 177 10.90 -41.99 4.54
N ASN A 178 12.17 -41.81 4.93
CA ASN A 178 12.93 -40.59 4.69
C ASN A 178 12.89 -40.26 3.17
N PRO A 179 12.25 -39.16 2.73
CA PRO A 179 12.11 -38.84 1.30
C PRO A 179 13.47 -38.67 0.59
N LEU A 180 14.51 -38.35 1.36
CA LEU A 180 15.89 -38.27 0.89
C LEU A 180 16.49 -39.62 0.46
N ASP A 181 15.90 -40.74 0.88
CA ASP A 181 16.34 -42.09 0.50
C ASP A 181 15.55 -42.69 -0.68
N TRP A 182 14.51 -41.99 -1.16
CA TRP A 182 13.70 -42.47 -2.29
C TRP A 182 14.50 -42.57 -3.59
N GLN A 183 14.11 -43.51 -4.46
CA GLN A 183 14.68 -43.67 -5.79
C GLN A 183 14.46 -42.44 -6.68
N GLY A 184 15.36 -42.22 -7.65
CA GLY A 184 15.42 -41.01 -8.48
C GLY A 184 14.09 -40.55 -9.07
N PRO A 185 13.32 -41.42 -9.77
CA PRO A 185 12.05 -41.02 -10.37
C PRO A 185 10.97 -40.63 -9.35
N ALA A 186 10.87 -41.37 -8.24
CA ALA A 186 9.89 -41.08 -7.18
C ALA A 186 10.21 -39.75 -6.49
N PHE A 187 11.48 -39.47 -6.24
CA PHE A 187 11.91 -38.17 -5.71
C PHE A 187 11.63 -37.03 -6.70
N LEU A 188 11.87 -37.24 -7.99
CA LEU A 188 11.61 -36.23 -9.01
C LEU A 188 10.11 -35.88 -9.10
N GLY A 189 9.23 -36.89 -9.03
CA GLY A 189 7.79 -36.70 -8.94
C GLY A 189 7.38 -35.87 -7.71
N LEU A 190 7.92 -36.20 -6.54
CA LEU A 190 7.71 -35.41 -5.32
C LEU A 190 8.19 -33.97 -5.49
N PHE A 191 9.38 -33.76 -6.05
CA PHE A 191 9.96 -32.43 -6.26
C PHE A 191 9.07 -31.55 -7.16
N MET A 192 8.52 -32.12 -8.23
CA MET A 192 7.58 -31.42 -9.13
C MET A 192 6.28 -31.01 -8.42
N VAL A 193 5.71 -31.90 -7.59
CA VAL A 193 4.53 -31.59 -6.79
C VAL A 193 4.82 -30.47 -5.79
N LEU A 194 5.96 -30.54 -5.09
CA LEU A 194 6.39 -29.49 -4.16
C LEU A 194 6.63 -28.16 -4.87
N MET A 195 7.12 -28.17 -6.11
CA MET A 195 7.27 -26.97 -6.94
C MET A 195 5.92 -26.33 -7.26
N GLY A 196 4.92 -27.12 -7.64
CA GLY A 196 3.54 -26.63 -7.86
C GLY A 196 2.92 -26.05 -6.59
N LEU A 197 3.09 -26.73 -5.44
CA LEU A 197 2.63 -26.23 -4.14
C LEU A 197 3.34 -24.95 -3.72
N ALA A 198 4.66 -24.85 -3.94
CA ALA A 198 5.44 -23.64 -3.68
C ALA A 198 4.97 -22.46 -4.54
N ALA A 199 4.65 -22.70 -5.82
CA ALA A 199 4.07 -21.70 -6.71
C ALA A 199 2.70 -21.21 -6.20
N ALA A 200 1.78 -22.13 -5.90
CA ALA A 200 0.46 -21.80 -5.37
C ALA A 200 0.55 -21.02 -4.04
N LEU A 201 1.39 -21.50 -3.13
CA LEU A 201 1.63 -20.87 -1.82
C LEU A 201 2.20 -19.45 -2.00
N THR A 202 3.21 -19.28 -2.86
CA THR A 202 3.80 -17.97 -3.17
C THR A 202 2.76 -16.99 -3.71
N THR A 203 1.94 -17.42 -4.67
CA THR A 203 0.87 -16.59 -5.25
C THR A 203 -0.18 -16.21 -4.22
N ILE A 204 -0.62 -17.16 -3.39
CA ILE A 204 -1.60 -16.90 -2.31
C ILE A 204 -1.02 -15.92 -1.29
N LEU A 205 0.20 -16.14 -0.79
CA LEU A 205 0.83 -15.22 0.17
C LEU A 205 1.02 -13.85 -0.45
N ARG A 206 1.55 -13.77 -1.68
CA ARG A 206 1.78 -12.50 -2.35
C ARG A 206 0.48 -11.74 -2.53
N ASN A 207 -0.57 -12.36 -3.05
CA ASN A 207 -1.89 -11.73 -3.22
C ASN A 207 -2.52 -11.29 -1.89
N ARG A 208 -2.38 -12.08 -0.82
CA ARG A 208 -2.91 -11.73 0.50
C ARG A 208 -2.15 -10.58 1.14
N LEU A 209 -0.82 -10.59 1.04
CA LEU A 209 0.04 -9.56 1.60
C LEU A 209 -0.03 -8.25 0.82
N THR A 210 -0.21 -8.30 -0.50
CA THR A 210 -0.33 -7.10 -1.34
C THR A 210 -1.71 -6.45 -1.26
N ARG A 211 -2.77 -7.21 -0.95
CA ARG A 211 -4.12 -6.66 -0.78
C ARG A 211 -4.23 -5.64 0.36
N GLY A 212 -3.41 -5.76 1.41
CA GLY A 212 -3.38 -4.82 2.54
C GLY A 212 -4.70 -4.76 3.31
N ASP A 213 -4.71 -4.15 4.50
CA ASP A 213 -5.96 -3.75 5.15
C ASP A 213 -6.68 -2.76 4.22
N GLU A 214 -8.00 -2.65 4.18
CA GLU A 214 -8.71 -1.67 3.31
C GLU A 214 -8.97 -0.32 4.01
N ARG A 215 -8.72 -0.23 5.33
CA ARG A 215 -9.29 0.79 6.23
C ARG A 215 -8.39 1.96 6.68
N GLY A 216 -7.20 2.15 6.11
CA GLY A 216 -6.13 2.97 6.73
C GLY A 216 -5.29 3.78 5.76
N GLY A 217 -5.92 4.50 4.83
CA GLY A 217 -5.24 5.42 3.90
C GLY A 217 -5.83 6.81 4.09
N LEU A 218 -4.99 7.85 4.06
CA LEU A 218 -5.45 9.22 4.17
C LEU A 218 -6.16 9.63 2.87
N SER A 219 -7.41 10.11 2.93
CA SER A 219 -8.10 10.74 1.81
C SER A 219 -7.51 12.13 1.56
N LEU A 220 -6.41 12.17 0.80
CA LEU A 220 -5.70 13.40 0.46
C LEU A 220 -6.25 14.03 -0.83
N GLY A 221 -7.48 14.53 -0.85
CA GLY A 221 -8.04 15.25 -2.02
C GLY A 221 -7.90 14.54 -3.38
N GLU A 222 -8.12 15.27 -4.48
CA GLU A 222 -7.87 14.72 -5.83
C GLU A 222 -6.36 14.51 -6.07
N PRO A 223 -5.96 13.38 -6.68
CA PRO A 223 -4.57 13.07 -6.93
C PRO A 223 -4.02 13.91 -8.09
N ASP A 224 -2.84 14.46 -7.88
CA ASP A 224 -2.10 15.21 -8.90
C ASP A 224 -1.61 14.30 -10.05
N VAL A 225 -1.41 14.88 -11.24
CA VAL A 225 -0.97 14.21 -12.48
C VAL A 225 0.31 13.41 -12.23
N TRP A 226 1.27 13.99 -11.51
CA TRP A 226 2.55 13.35 -11.20
C TRP A 226 2.40 12.13 -10.30
N THR A 227 1.43 12.17 -9.37
CA THR A 227 1.13 11.06 -8.47
C THR A 227 0.52 9.89 -9.24
N VAL A 228 -0.39 10.18 -10.17
CA VAL A 228 -1.01 9.17 -11.04
C VAL A 228 0.03 8.57 -12.00
N ALA A 229 0.89 9.38 -12.60
CA ALA A 229 1.96 8.92 -13.49
C ALA A 229 2.94 7.99 -12.74
N TYR A 230 3.35 8.36 -11.53
CA TYR A 230 4.24 7.53 -10.72
C TYR A 230 3.59 6.21 -10.33
N LEU A 231 2.28 6.21 -10.06
CA LEU A 231 1.53 5.01 -9.72
C LEU A 231 1.46 4.01 -10.87
N SER A 232 1.35 4.48 -12.12
CA SER A 232 1.17 3.59 -13.28
C SER A 232 2.47 3.01 -13.83
N GLY A 233 3.59 3.73 -13.78
CA GLY A 233 4.85 3.29 -14.37
C GLY A 233 6.11 3.76 -13.66
N GLY A 234 5.98 4.28 -12.43
CA GLY A 234 7.10 4.77 -11.64
C GLY A 234 7.75 6.03 -12.22
N PRO A 235 9.04 6.28 -11.92
CA PRO A 235 9.69 7.54 -12.28
C PRO A 235 9.77 7.77 -13.78
N GLN A 236 9.90 6.72 -14.59
CA GLN A 236 9.94 6.85 -16.05
C GLN A 236 8.65 7.42 -16.63
N ARG A 237 7.50 7.03 -16.07
CA ARG A 237 6.20 7.52 -16.53
C ARG A 237 5.95 8.98 -16.16
N VAL A 238 6.40 9.40 -14.98
CA VAL A 238 6.37 10.81 -14.57
C VAL A 238 7.14 11.68 -15.56
N LEU A 239 8.32 11.21 -16.00
CA LEU A 239 9.11 11.92 -17.01
C LEU A 239 8.36 12.02 -18.34
N ASP A 240 7.71 10.94 -18.80
CA ASP A 240 6.93 10.96 -20.04
C ASP A 240 5.75 11.95 -19.98
N ALA A 241 5.04 11.97 -18.84
CA ALA A 241 3.96 12.92 -18.61
C ALA A 241 4.49 14.37 -18.54
N ALA A 242 5.66 14.59 -17.93
CA ALA A 242 6.28 15.91 -17.82
C ALA A 242 6.74 16.43 -19.19
N VAL A 243 7.31 15.58 -20.04
CA VAL A 243 7.68 15.95 -21.42
C VAL A 243 6.44 16.28 -22.25
N ALA A 244 5.35 15.52 -22.10
CA ALA A 244 4.09 15.81 -22.76
C ALA A 244 3.51 17.16 -22.31
N GLU A 245 3.60 17.48 -21.02
CA GLU A 245 3.13 18.75 -20.47
C GLU A 245 3.98 19.94 -20.93
N LEU A 246 5.31 19.79 -20.98
CA LEU A 246 6.21 20.81 -21.54
C LEU A 246 5.94 21.08 -23.02
N HIS A 247 5.56 20.05 -23.77
CA HIS A 247 5.15 20.21 -25.17
C HIS A 247 3.81 20.95 -25.28
N ARG A 248 2.84 20.61 -24.44
CA ARG A 248 1.52 21.27 -24.38
C ARG A 248 1.64 22.76 -24.08
N GLN A 249 2.50 23.13 -23.13
CA GLN A 249 2.78 24.52 -22.77
C GLN A 249 3.70 25.24 -23.79
N GLU A 250 4.04 24.56 -24.90
CA GLU A 250 4.91 25.02 -25.98
C GLU A 250 6.34 25.39 -25.56
N PHE A 251 6.82 24.98 -24.38
CA PHE A 251 8.23 25.12 -23.99
C PHE A 251 9.14 24.22 -24.83
N ILE A 252 8.57 23.15 -25.39
CA ILE A 252 9.27 22.17 -26.19
C ILE A 252 8.51 21.92 -27.49
N ARG A 253 9.23 21.88 -28.61
CA ARG A 253 8.70 21.39 -29.91
C ARG A 253 9.47 20.15 -30.33
N TRP A 254 8.73 19.16 -30.84
CA TRP A 254 9.32 17.97 -31.42
C TRP A 254 9.60 18.23 -32.90
N ASN A 255 10.87 18.18 -33.29
CA ASN A 255 11.26 18.23 -34.70
C ASN A 255 11.16 16.81 -35.30
N THR A 256 10.13 16.60 -36.13
CA THR A 256 9.85 15.33 -36.83
C THR A 256 10.94 14.94 -37.82
N SER A 257 11.58 15.90 -38.49
CA SER A 257 12.67 15.65 -39.45
C SER A 257 13.98 15.26 -38.78
N GLY A 258 14.22 15.77 -37.56
CA GLY A 258 15.46 15.52 -36.81
C GLY A 258 15.37 14.42 -35.75
N LYS A 259 14.16 13.88 -35.45
CA LYS A 259 13.87 13.06 -34.26
C LYS A 259 14.40 13.69 -32.97
N ARG A 260 14.26 15.01 -32.82
CA ARG A 260 14.93 15.79 -31.77
C ARG A 260 13.96 16.75 -31.09
N VAL A 261 14.29 17.02 -29.82
CA VAL A 261 13.59 17.99 -28.98
C VAL A 261 14.26 19.36 -29.14
N GLU A 262 13.49 20.35 -29.57
CA GLU A 262 13.90 21.76 -29.65
C GLU A 262 13.19 22.54 -28.55
N SER A 263 13.95 23.29 -27.75
CA SER A 263 13.39 24.19 -26.73
C SER A 263 12.90 25.48 -27.38
N ALA A 264 11.69 25.90 -27.09
CA ALA A 264 11.18 27.21 -27.49
C ALA A 264 11.85 28.32 -26.64
N GLU A 265 12.00 29.53 -27.19
CA GLU A 265 12.49 30.73 -26.49
C GLU A 265 11.43 31.32 -25.54
N ARG A 266 10.78 30.47 -24.74
CA ARG A 266 9.95 30.91 -23.60
C ARG A 266 10.78 30.81 -22.32
N GLY A 267 10.37 31.55 -21.29
CA GLY A 267 11.00 31.57 -19.97
C GLY A 267 10.98 30.20 -19.26
N GLU A 268 11.19 30.18 -17.95
CA GLU A 268 11.17 28.92 -17.19
C GLU A 268 9.73 28.50 -16.80
N PRO A 269 9.38 27.21 -16.87
CA PRO A 269 8.07 26.69 -16.40
C PRO A 269 7.84 27.01 -14.92
N ASP A 270 6.61 27.19 -14.44
CA ASP A 270 6.37 27.52 -13.01
C ASP A 270 6.55 26.33 -12.05
N ASP A 271 6.25 25.11 -12.49
CA ASP A 271 6.36 23.90 -11.66
C ASP A 271 7.85 23.50 -11.45
N PRO A 272 8.32 23.32 -10.20
CA PRO A 272 9.67 22.86 -9.89
C PRO A 272 10.08 21.57 -10.61
N LEU A 273 9.15 20.61 -10.77
CA LEU A 273 9.42 19.36 -11.48
C LEU A 273 9.63 19.63 -12.98
N LEU A 274 8.77 20.45 -13.59
CA LEU A 274 8.90 20.82 -15.00
C LEU A 274 10.17 21.60 -15.28
N ARG A 275 10.62 22.49 -14.37
CA ARG A 275 11.91 23.20 -14.48
C ARG A 275 13.09 22.23 -14.55
N THR A 276 13.14 21.26 -13.64
CA THR A 276 14.24 20.28 -13.61
C THR A 276 14.26 19.40 -14.85
N VAL A 277 13.09 18.93 -15.31
CA VAL A 277 12.95 18.15 -16.55
C VAL A 277 13.33 19.01 -17.77
N PHE A 278 12.88 20.26 -17.84
CA PHE A 278 13.21 21.18 -18.91
C PHE A 278 14.72 21.46 -18.99
N ALA A 279 15.37 21.70 -17.85
CA ALA A 279 16.82 21.85 -17.78
C ALA A 279 17.56 20.59 -18.27
N ALA A 280 17.08 19.41 -17.88
CA ALA A 280 17.67 18.15 -18.33
C ALA A 280 17.51 17.92 -19.83
N VAL A 281 16.34 18.22 -20.39
CA VAL A 281 16.05 18.13 -21.82
C VAL A 281 16.91 19.13 -22.62
N ARG A 282 17.12 20.34 -22.10
CA ARG A 282 17.97 21.37 -22.72
C ARG A 282 19.44 20.98 -22.75
N GLN A 283 19.95 20.38 -21.67
CA GLN A 283 21.35 19.97 -21.55
C GLN A 283 21.70 18.70 -22.35
N ARG A 284 20.70 17.91 -22.77
CA ARG A 284 20.85 16.75 -23.67
C ARG A 284 21.86 15.68 -23.20
N THR A 285 22.09 15.57 -21.89
CA THR A 285 23.09 14.65 -21.30
C THR A 285 22.46 13.65 -20.35
N MET A 286 22.94 12.39 -20.34
CA MET A 286 22.42 11.36 -19.43
C MET A 286 22.66 11.71 -17.95
N SER A 287 23.68 12.51 -17.66
CA SER A 287 23.97 13.05 -16.32
C SER A 287 22.87 13.95 -15.78
N SER A 288 22.21 14.74 -16.63
CA SER A 288 21.13 15.65 -16.20
C SER A 288 19.84 14.89 -15.89
N VAL A 289 19.55 13.79 -16.60
CA VAL A 289 18.43 12.89 -16.24
C VAL A 289 18.70 12.21 -14.89
N LEU A 290 19.94 11.80 -14.63
CA LEU A 290 20.34 11.24 -13.34
C LEU A 290 20.24 12.28 -12.21
N GLU A 291 20.48 13.56 -12.52
CA GLU A 291 20.32 14.69 -11.60
C GLU A 291 18.85 14.95 -11.27
N VAL A 292 17.95 14.87 -12.26
CA VAL A 292 16.49 14.92 -12.05
C VAL A 292 16.04 13.78 -11.13
N VAL A 293 16.58 12.57 -11.32
CA VAL A 293 16.29 11.42 -10.43
C VAL A 293 16.78 11.65 -9.00
N LYS A 294 17.90 12.36 -8.82
CA LYS A 294 18.49 12.68 -7.52
C LYS A 294 17.88 13.91 -6.84
N SER A 295 17.12 14.73 -7.55
CA SER A 295 16.56 16.00 -7.06
C SER A 295 15.51 15.88 -5.93
N GLY A 296 15.20 14.66 -5.47
CA GLY A 296 14.29 14.41 -4.33
C GLY A 296 12.80 14.53 -4.67
N HIS A 297 12.43 15.04 -5.84
CA HIS A 297 11.01 15.16 -6.27
C HIS A 297 10.31 13.79 -6.33
N PHE A 298 10.98 12.75 -6.83
CA PHE A 298 10.43 11.39 -6.85
C PHE A 298 10.23 10.82 -5.45
N GLU A 299 11.08 11.19 -4.48
CA GLU A 299 10.88 10.79 -3.09
C GLU A 299 9.69 11.50 -2.47
N ALA A 300 9.45 12.77 -2.81
CA ALA A 300 8.28 13.50 -2.36
C ALA A 300 6.98 12.86 -2.89
N ILE A 301 6.92 12.53 -4.18
CA ILE A 301 5.79 11.81 -4.78
C ILE A 301 5.60 10.44 -4.13
N ARG A 302 6.69 9.70 -3.91
CA ARG A 302 6.65 8.39 -3.25
C ARG A 302 6.16 8.49 -1.80
N ARG A 303 6.57 9.51 -1.05
CA ARG A 303 6.06 9.78 0.31
C ARG A 303 4.56 10.08 0.29
N ASN A 304 4.08 10.87 -0.66
CA ASN A 304 2.65 11.15 -0.84
C ASN A 304 1.85 9.86 -1.12
N LEU A 305 2.35 9.01 -2.03
CA LEU A 305 1.74 7.71 -2.32
C LEU A 305 1.73 6.75 -1.12
N GLN A 306 2.78 6.78 -0.30
CA GLN A 306 2.85 6.00 0.93
C GLN A 306 1.85 6.50 1.98
N GLN A 307 1.68 7.81 2.14
CA GLN A 307 0.69 8.42 3.04
C GLN A 307 -0.75 8.10 2.62
N ARG A 308 -1.04 8.09 1.31
CA ARG A 308 -2.33 7.62 0.75
C ARG A 308 -2.56 6.11 0.95
N GLY A 309 -1.49 5.35 1.23
CA GLY A 309 -1.53 3.88 1.30
C GLY A 309 -1.58 3.21 -0.07
N TRP A 310 -1.20 3.91 -1.15
CA TRP A 310 -1.16 3.39 -2.52
C TRP A 310 0.20 2.74 -2.86
N TRP A 311 1.23 2.98 -2.04
CA TRP A 311 2.58 2.44 -2.22
C TRP A 311 3.15 1.86 -0.92
N PHE A 312 3.92 0.76 -1.01
CA PHE A 312 4.54 0.11 0.14
C PHE A 312 5.76 0.88 0.68
N SER A 313 5.97 0.84 2.00
CA SER A 313 7.26 1.24 2.59
C SER A 313 8.37 0.28 2.14
N ALA A 314 9.63 0.73 2.15
CA ALA A 314 10.75 -0.11 1.76
C ALA A 314 10.82 -1.41 2.59
N ASP A 315 10.57 -1.31 3.89
CA ASP A 315 10.56 -2.45 4.81
C ASP A 315 9.38 -3.39 4.56
N ALA A 316 8.18 -2.85 4.31
CA ALA A 316 7.02 -3.67 4.01
C ALA A 316 7.22 -4.42 2.69
N ALA A 317 7.71 -3.75 1.65
CA ALA A 317 7.99 -4.36 0.36
C ALA A 317 9.07 -5.46 0.45
N LEU A 318 10.12 -5.22 1.25
CA LEU A 318 11.17 -6.21 1.51
C LEU A 318 10.64 -7.43 2.28
N ARG A 319 9.82 -7.22 3.31
CA ARG A 319 9.21 -8.33 4.06
C ARG A 319 8.31 -9.18 3.17
N ILE A 320 7.51 -8.54 2.30
CA ILE A 320 6.65 -9.26 1.35
C ILE A 320 7.51 -10.07 0.37
N SER A 321 8.58 -9.48 -0.18
CA SER A 321 9.46 -10.20 -1.12
C SER A 321 10.17 -11.37 -0.45
N GLN A 322 10.66 -11.20 0.79
CA GLN A 322 11.27 -12.27 1.57
C GLN A 322 10.29 -13.42 1.86
N ILE A 323 9.08 -13.10 2.33
CA ILE A 323 8.06 -14.11 2.66
C ILE A 323 7.61 -14.85 1.40
N SER A 324 7.44 -14.14 0.27
CA SER A 324 7.07 -14.75 -1.01
C SER A 324 8.20 -15.57 -1.64
N ALA A 325 9.47 -15.25 -1.39
CA ALA A 325 10.61 -16.02 -1.90
C ALA A 325 10.89 -17.30 -1.09
N LEU A 326 10.45 -17.34 0.18
CA LEU A 326 10.77 -18.41 1.12
C LEU A 326 10.38 -19.82 0.66
N PRO A 327 9.19 -20.08 0.08
CA PRO A 327 8.81 -21.41 -0.40
C PRO A 327 9.79 -21.98 -1.44
N PHE A 328 10.18 -21.18 -2.44
CA PHE A 328 11.15 -21.59 -3.46
C PHE A 328 12.58 -21.67 -2.92
N ALA A 329 12.95 -20.82 -1.95
CA ALA A 329 14.26 -20.92 -1.29
C ALA A 329 14.40 -22.22 -0.49
N VAL A 330 13.37 -22.60 0.27
CA VAL A 330 13.31 -23.87 1.02
C VAL A 330 13.35 -25.06 0.06
N LEU A 331 12.56 -25.03 -1.02
CA LEU A 331 12.57 -26.07 -2.04
C LEU A 331 13.94 -26.22 -2.72
N SER A 332 14.60 -25.11 -3.01
CA SER A 332 15.95 -25.11 -3.58
C SER A 332 16.96 -25.75 -2.62
N GLY A 333 16.89 -25.42 -1.31
CA GLY A 333 17.72 -26.06 -0.28
C GLY A 333 17.49 -27.57 -0.18
N PHE A 334 16.24 -28.02 -0.28
CA PHE A 334 15.89 -29.45 -0.32
C PHE A 334 16.48 -30.15 -1.56
N GLY A 335 16.43 -29.50 -2.73
CA GLY A 335 17.06 -29.97 -3.96
C GLY A 335 18.58 -30.13 -3.81
N VAL A 336 19.27 -29.11 -3.26
CA VAL A 336 20.72 -29.14 -3.02
C VAL A 336 21.12 -30.31 -2.12
N LEU A 337 20.37 -30.57 -1.04
CA LEU A 337 20.66 -31.68 -0.13
C LEU A 337 20.58 -33.03 -0.86
N LYS A 338 19.56 -33.25 -1.70
CA LYS A 338 19.44 -34.48 -2.49
C LYS A 338 20.51 -34.59 -3.57
N ILE A 339 20.91 -33.47 -4.19
CA ILE A 339 22.03 -33.46 -5.15
C ILE A 339 23.31 -33.98 -4.47
N GLY A 340 23.60 -33.53 -3.25
CA GLY A 340 24.75 -34.02 -2.47
C GLY A 340 24.72 -35.54 -2.23
N ILE A 341 23.55 -36.08 -1.87
CA ILE A 341 23.35 -37.53 -1.69
C ILE A 341 23.45 -38.29 -3.02
N GLY A 342 22.97 -37.71 -4.12
CA GLY A 342 23.06 -38.33 -5.44
C GLY A 342 24.49 -38.40 -5.95
N LEU A 343 25.28 -37.34 -5.71
CA LEU A 343 26.71 -37.30 -6.04
C LEU A 343 27.52 -38.30 -5.21
N SER A 344 27.22 -38.46 -3.91
CA SER A 344 27.91 -39.45 -3.07
C SER A 344 27.56 -40.91 -3.39
N ARG A 345 26.50 -41.14 -4.19
CA ARG A 345 26.04 -42.46 -4.62
C ARG A 345 26.28 -42.70 -6.14
N ASP A 346 27.08 -41.87 -6.80
CA ASP A 346 27.39 -41.91 -8.23
C ASP A 346 26.13 -42.02 -9.14
N LYS A 347 25.05 -41.34 -8.75
CA LYS A 347 23.80 -41.30 -9.52
C LYS A 347 23.74 -40.06 -10.42
N PRO A 348 23.13 -40.15 -11.62
CA PRO A 348 22.92 -39.00 -12.47
C PRO A 348 21.90 -38.03 -11.83
N VAL A 349 22.34 -36.80 -11.53
CA VAL A 349 21.54 -35.76 -10.86
C VAL A 349 21.21 -34.55 -11.74
N LEU A 350 21.55 -34.59 -13.04
CA LEU A 350 21.48 -33.43 -13.93
C LEU A 350 20.10 -32.74 -13.97
N PHE A 351 19.02 -33.53 -14.12
CA PHE A 351 17.65 -32.99 -14.14
C PHE A 351 17.29 -32.28 -12.83
N LEU A 352 17.72 -32.82 -11.69
CA LEU A 352 17.49 -32.23 -10.38
C LEU A 352 18.28 -30.93 -10.20
N VAL A 353 19.52 -30.88 -10.70
CA VAL A 353 20.35 -29.65 -10.71
C VAL A 353 19.63 -28.55 -11.49
N LEU A 354 19.16 -28.83 -12.70
CA LEU A 354 18.47 -27.84 -13.54
C LEU A 354 17.19 -27.31 -12.87
N LEU A 355 16.36 -28.19 -12.32
CA LEU A 355 15.13 -27.80 -11.60
C LEU A 355 15.43 -26.98 -10.34
N THR A 356 16.48 -27.34 -9.60
CA THR A 356 16.92 -26.62 -8.40
C THR A 356 17.41 -25.21 -8.75
N ILE A 357 18.17 -25.07 -9.85
CA ILE A 357 18.60 -23.76 -10.36
C ILE A 357 17.40 -22.92 -10.78
N ALA A 358 16.43 -23.51 -11.50
CA ALA A 358 15.21 -22.80 -11.89
C ALA A 358 14.44 -22.28 -10.66
N CYS A 359 14.28 -23.10 -9.61
CA CYS A 359 13.66 -22.68 -8.35
C CYS A 359 14.46 -21.55 -7.66
N ALA A 360 15.79 -21.62 -7.66
CA ALA A 360 16.64 -20.59 -7.09
C ALA A 360 16.53 -19.26 -7.85
N ILE A 361 16.45 -19.31 -9.19
CA ILE A 361 16.21 -18.13 -10.04
C ILE A 361 14.85 -17.52 -9.70
N VAL A 362 13.79 -18.32 -9.60
CA VAL A 362 12.45 -17.82 -9.22
C VAL A 362 12.49 -17.17 -7.83
N ALA A 363 13.13 -17.81 -6.86
CA ALA A 363 13.30 -17.24 -5.51
C ALA A 363 14.06 -15.91 -5.55
N ALA A 364 15.15 -15.83 -6.32
CA ALA A 364 15.94 -14.60 -6.49
C ALA A 364 15.12 -13.50 -7.16
N VAL A 365 14.42 -13.79 -8.26
CA VAL A 365 13.55 -12.83 -8.94
C VAL A 365 12.47 -12.32 -8.00
N MET A 366 11.84 -13.18 -7.21
CA MET A 366 10.83 -12.76 -6.22
C MET A 366 11.44 -11.92 -5.09
N TYR A 367 12.66 -12.25 -4.64
CA TYR A 367 13.37 -11.51 -3.59
C TYR A 367 13.77 -10.10 -4.05
N PHE A 368 14.30 -9.99 -5.28
CA PHE A 368 14.77 -8.72 -5.86
C PHE A 368 13.63 -7.86 -6.43
N LYS A 369 12.59 -8.46 -7.02
CA LYS A 369 11.40 -7.72 -7.51
C LYS A 369 10.46 -7.37 -6.34
N ARG A 370 10.79 -6.29 -5.65
CA ARG A 370 9.99 -5.76 -4.53
C ARG A 370 8.67 -5.17 -5.05
N PRO A 371 7.50 -5.54 -4.47
CA PRO A 371 6.23 -4.94 -4.86
C PRO A 371 6.20 -3.45 -4.48
N GLY A 372 5.94 -2.58 -5.45
CA GLY A 372 5.82 -1.13 -5.24
C GLY A 372 4.40 -0.72 -4.85
N VAL A 373 3.43 -1.10 -5.66
CA VAL A 373 2.02 -0.67 -5.56
C VAL A 373 1.23 -1.59 -4.64
N THR A 374 0.35 -1.01 -3.81
CA THR A 374 -0.57 -1.76 -2.94
C THR A 374 -1.85 -2.16 -3.69
N GLY A 375 -2.60 -3.13 -3.17
CA GLY A 375 -3.92 -3.48 -3.73
C GLY A 375 -4.89 -2.29 -3.78
N ARG A 376 -4.83 -1.39 -2.79
CA ARG A 376 -5.61 -0.14 -2.80
C ARG A 376 -5.15 0.83 -3.87
N GLY A 377 -3.84 1.01 -4.04
CA GLY A 377 -3.29 1.85 -5.10
C GLY A 377 -3.74 1.37 -6.48
N ARG A 378 -3.80 0.05 -6.69
CA ARG A 378 -4.32 -0.53 -7.93
C ARG A 378 -5.81 -0.26 -8.15
N LYS A 379 -6.64 -0.39 -7.10
CA LYS A 379 -8.08 -0.04 -7.19
C LYS A 379 -8.30 1.45 -7.45
N ALA A 380 -7.62 2.31 -6.70
CA ALA A 380 -7.69 3.76 -6.88
C ALA A 380 -7.23 4.19 -8.28
N PHE A 381 -6.18 3.56 -8.80
CA PHE A 381 -5.74 3.78 -10.18
C PHE A 381 -6.85 3.43 -11.19
N GLU A 382 -7.51 2.29 -11.01
CA GLU A 382 -8.60 1.87 -11.91
C GLU A 382 -9.81 2.82 -11.83
N GLU A 383 -10.15 3.30 -10.63
CA GLU A 383 -11.21 4.31 -10.44
C GLU A 383 -10.88 5.64 -11.12
N ILE A 384 -9.64 6.13 -10.98
CA ILE A 384 -9.18 7.35 -11.64
C ILE A 384 -9.22 7.18 -13.16
N LYS A 385 -8.75 6.03 -13.66
CA LYS A 385 -8.78 5.70 -15.08
C LYS A 385 -10.21 5.70 -15.64
N GLN A 386 -11.15 5.06 -14.94
CA GLN A 386 -12.56 5.04 -15.33
C GLN A 386 -13.20 6.44 -15.32
N LYS A 387 -12.97 7.23 -14.26
CA LYS A 387 -13.47 8.62 -14.17
C LYS A 387 -12.95 9.48 -15.33
N HIS A 388 -11.69 9.27 -15.70
CA HIS A 388 -11.05 9.98 -16.80
C HIS A 388 -11.59 9.56 -18.15
N GLU A 389 -11.79 8.26 -18.41
CA GLU A 389 -12.41 7.76 -19.66
C GLU A 389 -13.83 8.31 -19.88
N LEU A 390 -14.59 8.56 -18.81
CA LEU A 390 -15.91 9.18 -18.90
C LEU A 390 -15.83 10.68 -19.22
N THR A 391 -14.80 11.37 -18.71
CA THR A 391 -14.63 12.82 -18.86
C THR A 391 -13.91 13.19 -20.17
N SER A 392 -13.01 12.34 -20.66
CA SER A 392 -12.20 12.55 -21.87
C SER A 392 -13.04 12.52 -23.15
N ARG A 393 -14.22 11.89 -23.13
CA ARG A 393 -15.19 11.96 -24.24
C ARG A 393 -15.72 13.38 -24.51
N SER A 394 -15.49 14.34 -23.62
CA SER A 394 -15.99 15.71 -23.74
C SER A 394 -14.91 16.80 -23.89
N HIS A 395 -13.63 16.56 -23.60
CA HIS A 395 -12.57 17.58 -23.63
C HIS A 395 -11.22 17.01 -24.10
N SER A 396 -10.90 17.12 -25.40
CA SER A 396 -9.83 16.32 -26.05
C SER A 396 -8.40 16.87 -25.92
N ASN A 397 -8.18 18.15 -25.61
CA ASN A 397 -6.82 18.74 -25.68
C ASN A 397 -6.22 19.18 -24.33
N ASP A 398 -7.02 19.38 -23.29
CA ASP A 398 -6.55 19.91 -22.00
C ASP A 398 -5.91 18.85 -21.08
N GLN A 399 -5.97 17.57 -21.47
CA GLN A 399 -5.67 16.44 -20.58
C GLN A 399 -4.54 15.51 -21.09
N VAL A 400 -3.73 15.95 -22.05
CA VAL A 400 -2.67 15.12 -22.67
C VAL A 400 -1.68 14.56 -21.63
N ALA A 401 -1.26 15.36 -20.65
CA ALA A 401 -0.37 14.90 -19.59
C ALA A 401 -1.01 13.84 -18.69
N MET A 402 -2.29 13.97 -18.36
CA MET A 402 -3.05 12.96 -17.60
C MET A 402 -3.28 11.69 -18.41
N ALA A 403 -3.56 11.81 -19.70
CA ALA A 403 -3.71 10.67 -20.59
C ALA A 403 -2.40 9.87 -20.73
N VAL A 404 -1.26 10.56 -20.84
CA VAL A 404 0.08 9.93 -20.79
C VAL A 404 0.37 9.34 -19.42
N ALA A 405 -0.04 10.00 -18.33
CA ALA A 405 0.11 9.46 -16.97
C ALA A 405 -0.67 8.14 -16.77
N LEU A 406 -1.87 8.02 -17.34
CA LEU A 406 -2.75 6.86 -17.19
C LEU A 406 -2.42 5.72 -18.16
N ALA A 407 -2.26 6.01 -19.44
CA ALA A 407 -2.13 4.99 -20.49
C ALA A 407 -0.72 4.90 -21.09
N GLY A 408 0.16 5.85 -20.76
CA GLY A 408 1.53 5.89 -21.26
C GLY A 408 1.67 6.61 -22.59
N THR A 409 2.86 6.51 -23.19
CA THR A 409 3.20 7.21 -24.44
C THR A 409 2.41 6.71 -25.64
N THR A 410 1.71 5.58 -25.56
CA THR A 410 0.90 5.01 -26.65
C THR A 410 -0.24 5.94 -27.06
N VAL A 411 -0.75 6.77 -26.14
CA VAL A 411 -1.76 7.81 -26.45
C VAL A 411 -1.19 8.91 -27.35
N LEU A 412 0.13 9.05 -27.40
CA LEU A 412 0.79 10.03 -28.26
C LEU A 412 0.93 9.54 -29.70
N ALA A 413 0.65 8.26 -29.98
CA ALA A 413 0.67 7.71 -31.33
C ALA A 413 -0.40 8.41 -32.19
N GLY A 414 0.03 9.00 -33.32
CA GLY A 414 -0.85 9.80 -34.18
C GLY A 414 -1.03 11.27 -33.76
N THR A 415 -0.37 11.74 -32.69
CA THR A 415 -0.35 13.16 -32.29
C THR A 415 0.93 13.87 -32.75
N ALA A 416 1.05 15.18 -32.51
CA ALA A 416 2.29 15.95 -32.74
C ALA A 416 3.52 15.40 -31.98
N LEU A 417 3.30 14.55 -30.96
CA LEU A 417 4.33 13.87 -30.17
C LEU A 417 4.60 12.41 -30.62
N ALA A 418 4.08 11.96 -31.77
CA ALA A 418 4.29 10.59 -32.24
C ALA A 418 5.78 10.20 -32.34
N GLY A 419 6.64 11.15 -32.73
CA GLY A 419 8.08 10.90 -32.78
C GLY A 419 8.74 10.70 -31.40
N TYR A 420 8.16 11.22 -30.32
CA TYR A 420 8.62 10.94 -28.95
C TYR A 420 8.26 9.51 -28.53
N HIS A 421 7.07 9.02 -28.93
CA HIS A 421 6.68 7.63 -28.71
C HIS A 421 7.65 6.66 -29.40
N ASP A 422 7.99 6.91 -30.67
CA ASP A 422 8.90 6.06 -31.46
C ASP A 422 10.33 6.06 -30.92
N PHE A 423 10.76 7.16 -30.29
CA PHE A 423 12.06 7.21 -29.60
C PHE A 423 12.08 6.35 -28.33
N ARG A 424 10.97 6.32 -27.58
CA ARG A 424 10.83 5.52 -26.34
C ARG A 424 10.59 4.03 -26.62
N GLN A 425 9.95 3.72 -27.74
CA GLN A 425 9.72 2.36 -28.22
C GLN A 425 10.26 2.25 -29.65
N PRO A 426 11.58 2.06 -29.82
CA PRO A 426 12.10 1.79 -31.16
C PRO A 426 11.36 0.55 -31.68
N THR A 427 10.63 0.73 -32.78
CA THR A 427 10.07 -0.40 -33.51
C THR A 427 11.23 -1.33 -33.84
N SER A 428 11.13 -2.59 -33.47
CA SER A 428 12.06 -3.65 -33.88
C SER A 428 11.89 -3.89 -35.39
N GLY A 429 12.21 -2.89 -36.20
CA GLY A 429 12.27 -2.95 -37.64
C GLY A 429 13.52 -3.74 -38.01
N THR A 430 13.29 -4.89 -38.61
CA THR A 430 14.29 -5.69 -39.31
C THR A 430 14.87 -4.83 -40.43
N ASP A 431 16.02 -4.19 -40.19
CA ASP A 431 16.89 -3.73 -41.26
C ASP A 431 18.36 -3.89 -40.83
N SER A 432 19.06 -4.72 -41.60
CA SER A 432 20.47 -5.04 -41.44
C SER A 432 21.33 -3.82 -41.74
N GLY A 433 22.09 -3.33 -40.77
CA GLY A 433 23.05 -2.24 -41.02
C GLY A 433 23.69 -1.65 -39.77
N SER A 434 24.77 -2.28 -39.30
CA SER A 434 25.95 -1.71 -38.65
C SER A 434 25.82 -0.44 -37.79
N GLY A 435 26.09 -0.56 -36.48
CA GLY A 435 26.76 0.51 -35.72
C GLY A 435 26.23 0.84 -34.32
N ALA A 436 27.00 0.44 -33.31
CA ALA A 436 27.15 1.09 -31.99
C ALA A 436 25.93 1.19 -31.03
N GLY A 437 25.81 0.14 -30.20
CA GLY A 437 25.77 0.23 -28.73
C GLY A 437 24.95 1.34 -28.03
N CYS A 438 23.75 0.98 -27.58
CA CYS A 438 23.28 1.38 -26.25
C CYS A 438 22.36 0.30 -25.66
N THR A 439 22.81 -0.32 -24.58
CA THR A 439 22.04 -1.26 -23.75
C THR A 439 20.88 -0.54 -23.08
N SER A 440 19.65 -0.70 -23.59
CA SER A 440 18.42 -0.41 -22.85
C SER A 440 17.85 -1.71 -22.30
N CYS A 441 18.03 -1.93 -21.00
CA CYS A 441 17.35 -2.98 -20.26
C CYS A 441 15.87 -2.63 -20.07
N SER A 442 15.04 -2.98 -21.04
CA SER A 442 13.57 -2.94 -20.94
C SER A 442 13.08 -4.21 -20.23
N SER A 443 13.08 -4.20 -18.90
CA SER A 443 12.35 -5.20 -18.10
C SER A 443 10.88 -4.79 -17.94
N ASN A 444 10.14 -4.86 -19.04
CA ASN A 444 8.68 -4.78 -19.01
C ASN A 444 8.14 -6.07 -18.37
N SER A 445 7.66 -5.98 -17.13
CA SER A 445 6.88 -7.05 -16.49
C SER A 445 5.44 -6.55 -16.38
N GLY A 446 4.74 -6.56 -17.51
CA GLY A 446 3.29 -6.45 -17.53
C GLY A 446 2.69 -7.74 -16.99
N ASP A 447 1.95 -7.64 -15.89
CA ASP A 447 1.05 -8.69 -15.43
C ASP A 447 -0.08 -8.82 -16.46
N SER A 448 -0.04 -9.87 -17.28
CA SER A 448 -1.21 -10.41 -17.96
C SER A 448 -1.41 -11.83 -17.44
N GLY A 449 -2.10 -11.93 -16.30
CA GLY A 449 -2.63 -13.21 -15.84
C GLY A 449 -3.79 -13.58 -16.75
N GLY A 450 -3.55 -14.53 -17.65
CA GLY A 450 -4.60 -15.13 -18.46
C GLY A 450 -5.48 -16.03 -17.60
N ASP A 451 -6.75 -15.68 -17.49
CA ASP A 451 -7.80 -16.63 -17.14
C ASP A 451 -8.22 -17.35 -18.42
N SER A 452 -7.87 -18.63 -18.49
CA SER A 452 -8.33 -19.58 -19.49
C SER A 452 -9.82 -19.86 -19.30
N GLY A 453 -10.66 -19.15 -20.04
CA GLY A 453 -12.05 -19.54 -20.32
C GLY A 453 -12.15 -20.08 -21.74
N GLY A 454 -12.29 -21.39 -21.89
CA GLY A 454 -12.48 -22.04 -23.18
C GLY A 454 -13.81 -21.66 -23.81
N GLY A 455 -13.76 -20.91 -24.91
CA GLY A 455 -14.87 -20.74 -25.85
C GLY A 455 -14.64 -21.61 -27.07
N GLY A 456 -15.41 -22.69 -27.20
CA GLY A 456 -15.54 -23.43 -28.44
C GLY A 456 -16.40 -22.65 -29.44
N GLY A 457 -16.00 -22.66 -30.72
CA GLY A 457 -16.81 -22.22 -31.87
C GLY A 457 -18.15 -22.98 -31.95
N CYS A 458 -19.09 -22.64 -32.83
CA CYS A 458 -18.97 -22.39 -34.26
C CYS A 458 -20.26 -21.70 -34.76
N GLY A 459 -20.21 -21.06 -35.94
CA GLY A 459 -21.36 -21.00 -36.87
C GLY A 459 -21.92 -19.61 -37.16
N GLY A 460 -21.56 -19.07 -38.34
CA GLY A 460 -22.16 -17.87 -38.91
C GLY A 460 -23.38 -18.14 -39.82
N CYS A 461 -23.54 -17.26 -40.81
CA CYS A 461 -24.67 -17.00 -41.73
C CYS A 461 -25.71 -16.04 -41.09
N GLY A 462 -26.13 -14.92 -41.66
CA GLY A 462 -26.13 -14.40 -43.04
C GLY A 462 -27.57 -14.20 -43.51
N GLY A 463 -27.95 -12.96 -43.91
CA GLY A 463 -29.26 -12.60 -44.53
C GLY A 463 -30.46 -12.67 -43.56
N ASP A 464 -31.42 -11.75 -43.51
CA ASP A 464 -31.83 -10.61 -44.34
C ASP A 464 -32.33 -9.46 -43.45
#